data_AF-A0A086YMG5-F1
#
_entry.id   AF-A0A086YMG5-F1
#
_cell.length_a   1.000
_cell.length_b   1.000
_cell.length_c   1.000
_cell.angle_alpha   90.00
_cell.angle_beta   90.00
_cell.angle_gamma   90.00
#
_symmetry.space_group_name_H-M   'P 1'
#
loop_
_entity.id
_entity.type
_entity.pdbx_description
1 polymer ?
#
loop_
_entity_poly.entity_id
_entity_poly.type
_entity_poly.pdbx_seq_one_letter_code
_entity_poly.pdbx_strand_id
1 'polypeptide(L)'
;MKDTRQRLKLALLAFAFTFSVLFICAPPVWADENELTSTDCVEALTPVWDRLALLNAQEVESLVNILKELNLALFSGINGNPPVLTAQQQFVLKSKYALDYSGLLLPQVLDAYVNTHQSKGAGGYAGFVQAVSPVNRDVTYLADLYETLRNALPLSYRVEMNHTWGWGERERLEFYIKLLKTIKLDPAGNISCPRFDALVERYIINVSKITKKDLDDAGFNCQLFAAAILQLTSEEKTTLAGILTKIGLGSASLIKGNVFLEKVYPADPEPNHAGTLVKVKKNGDVVASAASLPSGSYEVGSLSAGSYQASFDRPDGSWKEEIRPVTLGEGEVKTLEDVLLRLGDMNDDGTINILDLLWMAARMGPVTGPESQKADVNKDGQVNILDLLRVAQNMGL
;
A
#
# COMPACT_ATOMS: atom_id res chain seq x y z
N MET A 1 2.89 21.47 -37.82
CA MET A 1 2.14 20.28 -37.36
C MET A 1 2.74 19.86 -36.03
N LYS A 2 2.03 20.22 -34.96
CA LYS A 2 2.44 20.13 -33.54
C LYS A 2 2.41 18.65 -33.12
N ASP A 3 3.51 18.12 -32.58
CA ASP A 3 3.81 18.06 -31.14
C ASP A 3 2.71 17.37 -30.31
N THR A 4 3.14 16.62 -29.30
CA THR A 4 2.31 15.98 -28.27
C THR A 4 1.63 14.65 -28.65
N ARG A 5 2.40 13.57 -28.50
CA ARG A 5 1.98 12.24 -27.99
C ARG A 5 3.26 11.37 -27.86
N GLN A 6 4.35 11.89 -27.27
CA GLN A 6 4.62 11.83 -25.83
C GLN A 6 3.94 10.63 -25.14
N ARG A 7 4.67 9.51 -24.99
CA ARG A 7 5.54 9.20 -23.84
C ARG A 7 4.70 8.74 -22.65
N LEU A 8 4.78 7.47 -22.27
CA LEU A 8 4.35 7.02 -20.94
C LEU A 8 5.28 5.89 -20.45
N LYS A 9 6.20 6.22 -19.53
CA LYS A 9 7.34 5.41 -19.02
C LYS A 9 7.83 5.91 -17.58
N LEU A 10 7.83 5.15 -16.42
CA LEU A 10 8.99 4.69 -15.49
C LEU A 10 9.04 3.63 -14.25
N ALA A 11 9.42 2.34 -14.34
CA ALA A 11 10.04 1.45 -13.31
C ALA A 11 9.31 0.77 -12.14
N LEU A 12 9.23 -0.56 -12.13
CA LEU A 12 9.48 -1.42 -10.95
C LEU A 12 9.74 -2.83 -11.45
N LEU A 13 10.86 -3.42 -11.03
CA LEU A 13 11.15 -4.85 -10.82
C LEU A 13 12.62 -5.17 -11.07
N ALA A 14 13.22 -4.42 -11.97
CA ALA A 14 14.65 -4.45 -12.23
C ALA A 14 15.42 -3.25 -11.62
N PHE A 15 14.72 -2.38 -10.86
CA PHE A 15 15.34 -1.35 -10.00
C PHE A 15 14.88 -1.47 -8.55
N ALA A 16 13.98 -2.41 -8.28
CA ALA A 16 14.02 -3.19 -7.06
C ALA A 16 15.11 -4.28 -7.15
N PHE A 17 16.14 -4.08 -7.99
CA PHE A 17 17.27 -4.99 -8.18
C PHE A 17 17.95 -5.39 -6.87
N THR A 18 17.64 -4.63 -5.83
CA THR A 18 17.39 -5.04 -4.44
C THR A 18 17.25 -3.76 -3.69
N PHE A 19 16.35 -3.67 -2.72
CA PHE A 19 16.67 -2.97 -1.47
C PHE A 19 17.51 -1.67 -1.52
N SER A 20 17.36 -0.76 -2.48
CA SER A 20 18.12 0.51 -2.50
C SER A 20 17.58 1.54 -1.51
N VAL A 21 16.50 1.16 -0.84
CA VAL A 21 16.08 1.62 0.46
C VAL A 21 17.19 1.31 1.49
N LEU A 22 17.72 0.08 1.54
CA LEU A 22 18.82 -0.35 2.42
C LEU A 22 20.25 0.04 1.97
N PHE A 23 20.50 1.02 1.10
CA PHE A 23 21.88 1.22 0.61
C PHE A 23 22.43 2.63 0.84
N ILE A 24 23.28 2.65 1.87
CA ILE A 24 24.45 3.48 2.14
C ILE A 24 24.24 4.47 3.30
N CYS A 25 24.42 3.95 4.52
CA CYS A 25 24.83 4.59 5.74
C CYS A 25 25.94 3.72 6.36
N ALA A 26 27.17 4.16 6.25
CA ALA A 26 28.21 3.98 7.26
C ALA A 26 29.51 4.58 6.71
N PRO A 27 30.29 5.27 7.54
CA PRO A 27 31.46 5.97 7.06
C PRO A 27 32.51 5.04 6.46
N PRO A 28 33.28 5.44 5.42
CA PRO A 28 34.58 4.83 5.18
C PRO A 28 35.43 4.94 6.45
N VAL A 29 36.49 4.14 6.54
CA VAL A 29 37.44 4.05 7.68
C VAL A 29 38.12 5.41 8.00
N TRP A 30 37.75 6.51 7.33
CA TRP A 30 38.36 7.84 7.40
C TRP A 30 37.34 9.01 7.42
N ALA A 31 36.07 8.84 7.82
CA ALA A 31 35.04 9.86 7.60
C ALA A 31 34.69 10.78 8.80
N ASP A 32 34.23 11.99 8.45
CA ASP A 32 33.82 13.13 9.31
C ASP A 32 32.53 12.88 10.12
N GLU A 33 32.29 13.71 11.15
CA GLU A 33 31.20 13.65 12.16
C GLU A 33 29.73 13.73 11.63
N ASN A 34 29.50 13.75 10.31
CA ASN A 34 28.16 13.99 9.72
C ASN A 34 27.58 12.83 8.87
N GLU A 35 28.17 11.62 8.89
CA GLU A 35 27.69 10.48 8.08
C GLU A 35 26.72 9.56 8.84
N LEU A 36 25.73 9.02 8.11
CA LEU A 36 24.68 8.15 8.64
C LEU A 36 25.26 6.77 9.03
N THR A 37 24.79 6.20 10.14
CA THR A 37 25.09 4.82 10.57
C THR A 37 24.10 3.80 9.97
N SER A 38 24.46 2.51 9.98
CA SER A 38 23.55 1.44 9.54
C SER A 38 22.21 1.46 10.29
N THR A 39 22.23 1.83 11.59
CA THR A 39 21.04 2.10 12.40
C THR A 39 20.21 3.28 11.88
N ASP A 40 20.83 4.42 11.57
CA ASP A 40 20.11 5.59 11.00
C ASP A 40 19.43 5.23 9.68
N CYS A 41 20.07 4.37 8.88
CA CYS A 41 19.47 3.81 7.68
C CYS A 41 18.24 2.96 8.03
N VAL A 42 18.32 2.03 8.98
CA VAL A 42 17.14 1.23 9.38
C VAL A 42 15.98 2.14 9.81
N GLU A 43 16.24 3.20 10.56
CA GLU A 43 15.23 4.16 11.00
C GLU A 43 14.60 4.93 9.83
N ALA A 44 15.41 5.47 8.92
CA ALA A 44 14.93 6.20 7.75
C ALA A 44 14.03 5.36 6.84
N LEU A 45 14.18 4.03 6.92
CA LEU A 45 13.45 3.05 6.12
C LEU A 45 12.25 2.43 6.82
N THR A 46 11.93 2.90 8.02
CA THR A 46 10.71 2.55 8.76
C THR A 46 9.47 2.44 7.88
N PRO A 47 9.16 3.41 7.00
CA PRO A 47 7.95 3.32 6.17
C PRO A 47 7.97 2.16 5.15
N VAL A 48 9.15 1.65 4.81
CA VAL A 48 9.29 0.49 3.92
C VAL A 48 9.24 -0.80 4.73
N TRP A 49 9.86 -0.84 5.92
CA TRP A 49 9.73 -1.97 6.84
C TRP A 49 8.29 -2.25 7.24
N ASP A 50 7.55 -1.21 7.59
CA ASP A 50 6.14 -1.33 7.97
C ASP A 50 5.30 -1.93 6.86
N ARG A 51 5.63 -1.61 5.60
CA ARG A 51 4.97 -2.19 4.43
C ARG A 51 5.34 -3.66 4.22
N LEU A 52 6.63 -4.00 4.35
CA LEU A 52 7.08 -5.40 4.24
C LEU A 52 6.53 -6.28 5.37
N ALA A 53 6.28 -5.72 6.55
CA ALA A 53 5.65 -6.43 7.66
C ALA A 53 4.20 -6.87 7.39
N LEU A 54 3.57 -6.38 6.31
CA LEU A 54 2.24 -6.84 5.86
C LEU A 54 2.28 -8.17 5.12
N LEU A 55 3.47 -8.65 4.75
CA LEU A 55 3.68 -9.91 4.03
C LEU A 55 3.94 -11.06 5.01
N ASN A 56 3.49 -12.25 4.64
CA ASN A 56 3.91 -13.47 5.33
C ASN A 56 5.26 -13.99 4.78
N ALA A 57 5.84 -14.99 5.46
CA ALA A 57 7.16 -15.54 5.09
C ALA A 57 7.21 -16.06 3.64
N GLN A 58 6.18 -16.78 3.19
CA GLN A 58 6.10 -17.32 1.82
C GLN A 58 5.99 -16.21 0.78
N GLU A 59 5.29 -15.13 1.09
CA GLU A 59 5.16 -13.96 0.20
C GLU A 59 6.48 -13.20 0.09
N VAL A 60 7.24 -13.07 1.18
CA VAL A 60 8.59 -12.47 1.12
C VAL A 60 9.53 -13.36 0.31
N GLU A 61 9.50 -14.68 0.52
CA GLU A 61 10.30 -15.62 -0.27
C GLU A 61 9.98 -15.53 -1.77
N SER A 62 8.68 -15.52 -2.11
CA SER A 62 8.20 -15.36 -3.48
C SER A 62 8.66 -14.04 -4.08
N LEU A 63 8.60 -12.94 -3.33
CA LEU A 63 9.11 -11.65 -3.76
C LEU A 63 10.59 -11.73 -4.09
N VAL A 64 11.40 -12.31 -3.20
CA VAL A 64 12.86 -12.42 -3.42
C VAL A 64 13.19 -13.29 -4.62
N ASN A 65 12.47 -14.38 -4.85
CA ASN A 65 12.65 -15.22 -6.03
C ASN A 65 12.28 -14.48 -7.32
N ILE A 66 11.17 -13.75 -7.33
CA ILE A 66 10.80 -12.90 -8.47
C ILE A 66 11.89 -11.85 -8.73
N LEU A 67 12.46 -11.22 -7.69
CA LEU A 67 13.59 -10.28 -7.84
C LEU A 67 14.83 -10.91 -8.48
N LYS A 68 15.13 -12.18 -8.18
CA LYS A 68 16.21 -12.92 -8.85
C LYS A 68 15.92 -13.10 -10.34
N GLU A 69 14.69 -13.46 -10.71
CA GLU A 69 14.28 -13.63 -12.11
C GLU A 69 14.35 -12.32 -12.90
N LEU A 70 14.03 -11.19 -12.28
CA LEU A 70 14.10 -9.89 -12.95
C LEU A 70 15.53 -9.42 -13.15
N ASN A 71 16.40 -9.80 -12.22
CA ASN A 71 17.83 -9.63 -12.39
C ASN A 71 18.32 -10.38 -13.63
N LEU A 72 17.94 -11.66 -13.75
CA LEU A 72 18.22 -12.45 -14.94
C LEU A 72 17.61 -11.84 -16.21
N ALA A 73 16.35 -11.39 -16.18
CA ALA A 73 15.67 -10.77 -17.32
C ALA A 73 16.45 -9.57 -17.87
N LEU A 74 17.05 -8.74 -17.01
CA LEU A 74 17.85 -7.60 -17.47
C LEU A 74 19.10 -7.99 -18.22
N PHE A 75 19.90 -8.87 -17.64
CA PHE A 75 21.27 -9.12 -18.12
C PHE A 75 21.37 -10.29 -19.08
N SER A 76 20.52 -11.29 -18.89
CA SER A 76 20.58 -12.58 -19.60
C SER A 76 19.31 -12.89 -20.37
N GLY A 77 18.18 -12.29 -19.98
CA GLY A 77 16.86 -12.65 -20.49
C GLY A 77 16.35 -13.93 -19.83
N ILE A 78 15.02 -14.08 -19.76
CA ILE A 78 14.35 -15.25 -19.20
C ILE A 78 13.19 -15.70 -20.11
N ASN A 79 12.71 -16.93 -19.90
CA ASN A 79 11.56 -17.49 -20.62
C ASN A 79 11.69 -17.41 -22.15
N GLY A 80 12.90 -17.61 -22.67
CA GLY A 80 13.21 -17.58 -24.10
C GLY A 80 13.34 -16.17 -24.70
N ASN A 81 13.27 -15.12 -23.89
CA ASN A 81 13.47 -13.74 -24.33
C ASN A 81 14.94 -13.34 -24.24
N PRO A 82 15.42 -12.41 -25.09
CA PRO A 82 16.77 -11.85 -24.97
C PRO A 82 16.88 -10.96 -23.72
N PRO A 83 18.12 -10.60 -23.30
CA PRO A 83 18.33 -9.59 -22.27
C PRO A 83 17.57 -8.30 -22.56
N VAL A 84 16.97 -7.72 -21.52
CA VAL A 84 16.31 -6.42 -21.65
C VAL A 84 17.33 -5.29 -21.86
N LEU A 85 18.48 -5.35 -21.18
CA LEU A 85 19.57 -4.42 -21.41
C LEU A 85 20.30 -4.79 -22.70
N THR A 86 20.43 -3.82 -23.60
CA THR A 86 21.28 -3.97 -24.78
C THR A 86 22.75 -4.16 -24.37
N ALA A 87 23.55 -4.78 -25.24
CA ALA A 87 24.99 -4.94 -25.00
C ALA A 87 25.70 -3.59 -24.71
N GLN A 88 25.27 -2.51 -25.38
CA GLN A 88 25.80 -1.18 -25.13
C GLN A 88 25.45 -0.66 -23.73
N GLN A 89 24.21 -0.85 -23.27
CA GLN A 89 23.78 -0.43 -21.94
C GLN A 89 24.50 -1.24 -20.85
N GLN A 90 24.64 -2.56 -21.04
CA GLN A 90 25.43 -3.41 -20.12
C GLN A 90 26.89 -2.97 -20.08
N PHE A 91 27.47 -2.62 -21.23
CA PHE A 91 28.83 -2.08 -21.29
C PHE A 91 28.94 -0.76 -20.53
N VAL A 92 28.02 0.18 -20.71
CA VAL A 92 28.00 1.46 -19.99
C VAL A 92 27.88 1.24 -18.48
N LEU A 93 26.97 0.38 -18.04
CA LEU A 93 26.83 0.03 -16.61
C LEU A 93 28.16 -0.47 -16.04
N LYS A 94 28.83 -1.39 -16.75
CA LYS A 94 30.09 -1.97 -16.31
C LYS A 94 31.25 -0.96 -16.35
N SER A 95 31.39 -0.20 -17.44
CA SER A 95 32.56 0.66 -17.66
C SER A 95 32.48 1.98 -16.91
N LYS A 96 31.28 2.51 -16.70
CA LYS A 96 31.06 3.84 -16.12
C LYS A 96 30.62 3.80 -14.65
N TYR A 97 29.96 2.72 -14.25
CA TYR A 97 29.44 2.56 -12.89
C TYR A 97 30.02 1.33 -12.19
N ALA A 98 30.91 0.57 -12.83
CA ALA A 98 31.39 -0.71 -12.30
C ALA A 98 30.27 -1.70 -11.94
N LEU A 99 29.09 -1.57 -12.56
CA LEU A 99 27.94 -2.43 -12.35
C LEU A 99 27.82 -3.44 -13.49
N ASP A 100 27.92 -4.72 -13.17
CA ASP A 100 27.55 -5.81 -14.06
C ASP A 100 26.64 -6.81 -13.33
N TYR A 101 26.33 -7.94 -13.96
CA TYR A 101 25.50 -8.98 -13.34
C TYR A 101 26.01 -9.40 -11.96
N SER A 102 27.33 -9.52 -11.80
CA SER A 102 27.95 -9.93 -10.52
C SER A 102 27.86 -8.83 -9.46
N GLY A 103 27.96 -7.56 -9.88
CA GLY A 103 27.79 -6.39 -9.01
C GLY A 103 26.35 -6.16 -8.53
N LEU A 104 25.40 -6.98 -8.98
CA LEU A 104 23.99 -6.83 -8.70
C LEU A 104 23.30 -8.13 -8.22
N LEU A 105 24.06 -9.09 -7.67
CA LEU A 105 23.57 -10.34 -7.05
C LEU A 105 22.89 -10.15 -5.68
N LEU A 106 22.39 -8.95 -5.44
CA LEU A 106 21.86 -8.59 -4.15
C LEU A 106 20.62 -9.40 -3.75
N PRO A 107 19.71 -9.86 -4.65
CA PRO A 107 18.58 -10.70 -4.22
C PRO A 107 19.08 -12.05 -3.67
N GLN A 108 20.18 -12.55 -4.23
CA GLN A 108 20.87 -13.75 -3.76
C GLN A 108 21.58 -13.50 -2.42
N VAL A 109 22.16 -12.32 -2.20
CA VAL A 109 22.78 -11.95 -0.92
C VAL A 109 21.73 -11.82 0.19
N LEU A 110 20.57 -11.21 -0.11
CA LEU A 110 19.44 -11.14 0.81
C LEU A 110 18.96 -12.54 1.18
N ASP A 111 18.72 -13.37 0.18
CA ASP A 111 18.29 -14.77 0.36
C ASP A 111 19.29 -15.56 1.22
N ALA A 112 20.59 -15.44 0.93
CA ALA A 112 21.63 -16.07 1.71
C ALA A 112 21.65 -15.56 3.16
N TYR A 113 21.53 -14.24 3.38
CA TYR A 113 21.51 -13.66 4.72
C TYR A 113 20.30 -14.15 5.52
N VAL A 114 19.09 -14.05 4.96
CA VAL A 114 17.83 -14.46 5.59
C VAL A 114 17.85 -15.94 5.99
N ASN A 115 18.48 -16.80 5.18
CA ASN A 115 18.55 -18.22 5.46
C ASN A 115 19.71 -18.62 6.39
N THR A 116 20.67 -17.73 6.66
CA THR A 116 21.83 -18.02 7.53
C THR A 116 21.80 -17.30 8.87
N HIS A 117 20.97 -16.26 9.00
CA HIS A 117 20.83 -15.46 10.21
C HIS A 117 19.47 -15.67 10.85
N GLN A 118 19.38 -15.40 12.15
CA GLN A 118 18.14 -15.48 12.91
C GLN A 118 17.81 -14.12 13.52
N SER A 119 16.55 -13.73 13.45
CA SER A 119 16.02 -12.61 14.23
C SER A 119 15.27 -13.17 15.42
N LYS A 120 15.69 -12.80 16.63
CA LYS A 120 15.03 -13.21 17.89
C LYS A 120 14.75 -14.73 17.99
N GLY A 121 15.65 -15.56 17.46
CA GLY A 121 15.58 -17.02 17.48
C GLY A 121 14.78 -17.67 16.34
N ALA A 122 14.16 -16.89 15.45
CA ALA A 122 13.53 -17.38 14.24
C ALA A 122 14.47 -17.23 13.02
N GLY A 123 14.63 -18.28 12.23
CA GLY A 123 15.42 -18.28 10.99
C GLY A 123 14.57 -18.16 9.73
N GLY A 124 15.24 -17.99 8.59
CA GLY A 124 14.60 -17.91 7.29
C GLY A 124 13.66 -16.72 7.16
N TYR A 125 12.74 -16.78 6.19
CA TYR A 125 11.82 -15.68 5.91
C TYR A 125 10.84 -15.37 7.06
N ALA A 126 10.56 -16.35 7.93
CA ALA A 126 9.79 -16.11 9.15
C ALA A 126 10.54 -15.19 10.12
N GLY A 127 11.85 -15.45 10.31
CA GLY A 127 12.73 -14.55 11.07
C GLY A 127 12.81 -13.16 10.46
N PHE A 128 12.91 -13.06 9.14
CA PHE A 128 12.90 -11.76 8.46
C PHE A 128 11.60 -10.97 8.69
N VAL A 129 10.43 -11.61 8.56
CA VAL A 129 9.13 -10.96 8.82
C VAL A 129 9.04 -10.48 10.26
N GLN A 130 9.55 -11.25 11.22
CA GLN A 130 9.65 -10.84 12.61
C GLN A 130 10.57 -9.64 12.79
N ALA A 131 11.71 -9.62 12.08
CA ALA A 131 12.67 -8.53 12.14
C ALA A 131 12.10 -7.19 11.67
N VAL A 132 11.27 -7.17 10.62
CA VAL A 132 10.70 -5.93 10.07
C VAL A 132 9.43 -5.45 10.80
N SER A 133 8.85 -6.29 11.67
CA SER A 133 7.61 -5.99 12.38
C SER A 133 7.66 -4.66 13.15
N PRO A 134 6.65 -3.78 13.04
CA PRO A 134 6.66 -2.49 13.75
C PRO A 134 6.55 -2.64 15.28
N VAL A 135 5.95 -3.74 15.77
CA VAL A 135 5.76 -3.96 17.21
C VAL A 135 7.07 -4.32 17.90
N ASN A 136 7.96 -5.03 17.19
CA ASN A 136 9.14 -5.65 17.77
C ASN A 136 10.29 -5.67 16.74
N ARG A 137 10.56 -4.54 16.10
CA ARG A 137 11.60 -4.46 15.07
C ARG A 137 12.96 -4.88 15.62
N ASP A 138 13.66 -5.72 14.87
CA ASP A 138 15.02 -6.16 15.19
C ASP A 138 16.02 -5.28 14.45
N VAL A 139 16.33 -4.13 15.05
CA VAL A 139 17.17 -3.10 14.43
C VAL A 139 18.59 -3.63 14.16
N THR A 140 19.13 -4.45 15.06
CA THR A 140 20.47 -5.05 14.90
C THR A 140 20.49 -6.00 13.70
N TYR A 141 19.54 -6.94 13.62
CA TYR A 141 19.43 -7.84 12.46
C TYR A 141 19.29 -7.07 11.14
N LEU A 142 18.51 -5.98 11.12
CA LEU A 142 18.31 -5.17 9.92
C LEU A 142 19.54 -4.32 9.57
N ALA A 143 20.29 -3.83 10.57
CA ALA A 143 21.54 -3.11 10.36
C ALA A 143 22.65 -4.02 9.82
N ASP A 144 22.74 -5.26 10.30
CA ASP A 144 23.70 -6.26 9.80
C ASP A 144 23.34 -6.73 8.38
N LEU A 145 22.05 -6.94 8.10
CA LEU A 145 21.54 -7.22 6.75
C LEU A 145 21.91 -6.09 5.79
N TYR A 146 21.64 -4.86 6.23
CA TYR A 146 21.97 -3.63 5.54
C TYR A 146 23.47 -3.58 5.15
N GLU A 147 24.37 -3.84 6.10
CA GLU A 147 25.83 -3.81 5.87
C GLU A 147 26.29 -4.93 4.93
N THR A 148 25.73 -6.14 5.09
CA THR A 148 26.02 -7.30 4.25
C THR A 148 25.71 -7.00 2.79
N LEU A 149 24.51 -6.48 2.54
CA LEU A 149 24.07 -6.12 1.21
C LEU A 149 24.87 -4.94 0.63
N ARG A 150 25.21 -3.92 1.44
CA ARG A 150 26.09 -2.82 1.01
C ARG A 150 27.46 -3.35 0.56
N ASN A 151 28.05 -4.27 1.31
CA ASN A 151 29.38 -4.80 1.04
C ASN A 151 29.41 -5.74 -0.18
N ALA A 152 28.26 -6.23 -0.62
CA ALA A 152 28.14 -6.96 -1.88
C ALA A 152 28.25 -6.05 -3.12
N LEU A 153 28.06 -4.73 -2.98
CA LEU A 153 28.29 -3.79 -4.08
C LEU A 153 29.80 -3.60 -4.35
N PRO A 154 30.20 -3.48 -5.63
CA PRO A 154 31.59 -3.22 -5.99
C PRO A 154 32.16 -1.99 -5.26
N LEU A 155 33.37 -2.13 -4.71
CA LEU A 155 34.01 -1.02 -3.99
C LEU A 155 34.18 0.22 -4.88
N SER A 156 34.55 0.01 -6.15
CA SER A 156 34.64 1.08 -7.15
C SER A 156 33.33 1.84 -7.33
N TYR A 157 32.20 1.12 -7.44
CA TYR A 157 30.88 1.75 -7.49
C TYR A 157 30.60 2.59 -6.25
N ARG A 158 30.85 2.04 -5.05
CA ARG A 158 30.60 2.75 -3.79
C ARG A 158 31.41 4.04 -3.69
N VAL A 159 32.69 4.00 -4.05
CA VAL A 159 33.61 5.15 -4.03
C VAL A 159 33.24 6.17 -5.11
N GLU A 160 33.00 5.72 -6.34
CA GLU A 160 32.69 6.63 -7.46
C GLU A 160 31.39 7.40 -7.25
N MET A 161 30.37 6.77 -6.68
CA MET A 161 29.08 7.42 -6.48
C MET A 161 29.18 8.66 -5.56
N ASN A 162 29.93 8.55 -4.47
CA ASN A 162 30.13 9.66 -3.53
C ASN A 162 31.18 10.65 -4.06
N HIS A 163 32.37 10.19 -4.47
CA HIS A 163 33.49 11.08 -4.76
C HIS A 163 33.51 11.60 -6.21
N THR A 164 33.20 10.74 -7.17
CA THR A 164 33.25 11.08 -8.60
C THR A 164 31.97 11.79 -9.01
N TRP A 165 30.82 11.17 -8.71
CA TRP A 165 29.51 11.61 -9.18
C TRP A 165 28.82 12.57 -8.22
N GLY A 166 29.20 12.62 -6.94
CA GLY A 166 28.58 13.52 -5.97
C GLY A 166 27.11 13.20 -5.69
N TRP A 167 26.65 11.98 -5.98
CA TRP A 167 25.30 11.54 -5.63
C TRP A 167 25.35 10.88 -4.25
N GLY A 168 25.16 11.71 -3.22
CA GLY A 168 25.32 11.33 -1.83
C GLY A 168 24.32 10.29 -1.33
N GLU A 169 24.64 9.75 -0.16
CA GLU A 169 23.88 8.73 0.57
C GLU A 169 22.44 9.14 0.86
N ARG A 170 22.27 10.34 1.41
CA ARG A 170 20.97 10.90 1.74
C ARG A 170 20.10 11.12 0.50
N GLU A 171 20.66 11.67 -0.56
CA GLU A 171 19.94 11.95 -1.81
C GLU A 171 19.47 10.67 -2.48
N ARG A 172 20.29 9.61 -2.45
CA ARG A 172 19.91 8.27 -2.91
C ARG A 172 18.73 7.74 -2.12
N LEU A 173 18.82 7.76 -0.80
CA LEU A 173 17.77 7.27 0.08
C LEU A 173 16.43 7.98 -0.16
N GLU A 174 16.48 9.30 -0.25
CA GLU A 174 15.30 10.11 -0.54
C GLU A 174 14.72 9.81 -1.92
N PHE A 175 15.56 9.68 -2.96
CA PHE A 175 15.10 9.29 -4.30
C PHE A 175 14.31 7.98 -4.25
N TYR A 176 14.85 6.94 -3.61
CA TYR A 176 14.20 5.62 -3.57
C TYR A 176 12.91 5.62 -2.77
N ILE A 177 12.87 6.30 -1.61
CA ILE A 177 11.65 6.44 -0.81
C ILE A 177 10.56 7.15 -1.62
N LYS A 178 10.91 8.19 -2.38
CA LYS A 178 9.95 8.91 -3.23
C LYS A 178 9.52 8.07 -4.42
N LEU A 179 10.46 7.37 -5.06
CA LEU A 179 10.20 6.49 -6.18
C LEU A 179 9.19 5.40 -5.82
N LEU A 180 9.42 4.69 -4.70
CA LEU A 180 8.49 3.67 -4.20
C LEU A 180 7.08 4.22 -3.97
N LYS A 181 6.94 5.46 -3.46
CA LYS A 181 5.62 6.07 -3.26
C LYS A 181 4.89 6.39 -4.57
N THR A 182 5.63 6.61 -5.65
CA THR A 182 5.04 7.02 -6.93
C THR A 182 4.66 5.86 -7.82
N ILE A 183 5.37 4.74 -7.75
CA ILE A 183 5.15 3.64 -8.68
C ILE A 183 3.83 2.92 -8.38
N LYS A 184 3.17 2.46 -9.45
CA LYS A 184 1.94 1.69 -9.46
C LYS A 184 2.08 0.50 -10.39
N LEU A 185 1.57 -0.65 -9.99
CA LEU A 185 1.36 -1.78 -10.89
C LEU A 185 -0.15 -1.90 -11.16
N ASP A 186 -0.51 -2.09 -12.42
CA ASP A 186 -1.88 -2.38 -12.83
C ASP A 186 -2.14 -3.91 -12.85
N PRO A 187 -3.42 -4.32 -13.03
CA PRO A 187 -3.84 -5.72 -12.98
C PRO A 187 -3.25 -6.61 -14.06
N ALA A 188 -2.84 -6.01 -15.18
CA ALA A 188 -2.21 -6.71 -16.29
C ALA A 188 -0.69 -6.82 -16.11
N GLY A 189 -0.16 -6.41 -14.94
CA GLY A 189 1.27 -6.37 -14.67
C GLY A 189 1.96 -5.19 -15.37
N ASN A 190 1.22 -4.21 -15.88
CA ASN A 190 1.83 -3.01 -16.43
C ASN A 190 2.22 -2.08 -15.29
N ILE A 191 3.46 -1.59 -15.35
CA ILE A 191 3.92 -0.59 -14.41
C ILE A 191 3.52 0.79 -14.92
N SER A 192 2.88 1.57 -14.06
CA SER A 192 2.74 3.00 -14.19
C SER A 192 3.61 3.71 -13.15
N CYS A 193 4.15 4.83 -13.57
CA CYS A 193 5.36 5.30 -12.99
C CYS A 193 5.38 6.84 -13.00
N PRO A 194 4.33 7.45 -12.40
CA PRO A 194 4.06 8.87 -12.49
C PRO A 194 5.20 9.68 -11.88
N ARG A 195 5.55 10.78 -12.53
CA ARG A 195 6.54 11.77 -12.06
C ARG A 195 7.97 11.26 -11.97
N PHE A 196 8.30 10.11 -12.54
CA PHE A 196 9.65 9.59 -12.48
C PHE A 196 10.70 10.57 -13.01
N ASP A 197 10.48 11.13 -14.20
CA ASP A 197 11.44 12.09 -14.78
C ASP A 197 11.64 13.28 -13.85
N ALA A 198 10.58 13.74 -13.19
CA ALA A 198 10.67 14.82 -12.19
C ALA A 198 11.41 14.39 -10.92
N LEU A 199 11.33 13.12 -10.51
CA LEU A 199 12.12 12.58 -9.40
C LEU A 199 13.60 12.46 -9.77
N VAL A 200 13.92 11.97 -10.96
CA VAL A 200 15.30 11.89 -11.45
C VAL A 200 15.92 13.27 -11.58
N GLU A 201 15.19 14.22 -12.15
CA GLU A 201 15.66 15.60 -12.25
C GLU A 201 15.99 16.15 -10.86
N ARG A 202 15.05 16.00 -9.91
CA ARG A 202 15.18 16.57 -8.57
C ARG A 202 16.26 15.91 -7.71
N TYR A 203 16.36 14.59 -7.74
CA TYR A 203 17.12 13.82 -6.75
C TYR A 203 18.36 13.11 -7.33
N ILE A 204 18.59 13.19 -8.63
CA ILE A 204 19.82 12.70 -9.26
C ILE A 204 20.50 13.85 -10.00
N ILE A 205 19.86 14.43 -11.01
CA ILE A 205 20.51 15.40 -11.91
C ILE A 205 20.85 16.70 -11.19
N ASN A 206 19.92 17.26 -10.41
CA ASN A 206 20.14 18.54 -9.73
C ASN A 206 21.08 18.47 -8.51
N VAL A 207 21.43 17.26 -8.08
CA VAL A 207 22.22 17.03 -6.85
C VAL A 207 23.50 16.25 -7.12
N SER A 208 23.81 15.92 -8.37
CA SER A 208 25.00 15.14 -8.74
C SER A 208 25.56 15.57 -10.09
N LYS A 209 26.69 14.99 -10.48
CA LYS A 209 27.28 15.15 -11.82
C LYS A 209 26.69 14.18 -12.85
N ILE A 210 25.73 13.35 -12.46
CA ILE A 210 25.06 12.41 -13.36
C ILE A 210 24.08 13.19 -14.24
N THR A 211 24.26 13.08 -15.55
CA THR A 211 23.40 13.75 -16.52
C THR A 211 22.26 12.84 -16.98
N LYS A 212 21.21 13.44 -17.56
CA LYS A 212 20.14 12.67 -18.22
C LYS A 212 20.68 11.74 -19.31
N LYS A 213 21.69 12.18 -20.06
CA LYS A 213 22.36 11.35 -21.07
C LYS A 213 23.00 10.11 -20.45
N ASP A 214 23.66 10.25 -19.30
CA ASP A 214 24.31 9.13 -18.63
C ASP A 214 23.29 8.06 -18.20
N LEU A 215 22.15 8.51 -17.69
CA LEU A 215 21.03 7.65 -17.31
C LEU A 215 20.40 6.97 -18.53
N ASP A 216 20.19 7.69 -19.62
CA ASP A 216 19.62 7.14 -20.85
C ASP A 216 20.57 6.13 -21.51
N ASP A 217 21.88 6.42 -21.54
CA ASP A 217 22.94 5.53 -22.06
C ASP A 217 23.05 4.25 -21.21
N ALA A 218 22.78 4.33 -19.90
CA ALA A 218 22.69 3.18 -19.00
C ALA A 218 21.33 2.45 -19.07
N GLY A 219 20.37 2.96 -19.85
CA GLY A 219 19.04 2.37 -19.98
C GLY A 219 18.08 2.64 -18.82
N PHE A 220 18.37 3.61 -17.95
CA PHE A 220 17.61 3.91 -16.74
C PHE A 220 16.26 4.60 -17.03
N ASN A 221 15.24 3.82 -17.43
CA ASN A 221 13.89 4.30 -17.79
C ASN A 221 12.74 3.22 -17.67
N CYS A 222 11.41 3.45 -17.94
CA CYS A 222 10.34 2.50 -17.42
C CYS A 222 10.42 1.24 -18.16
N GLN A 223 10.71 1.45 -19.43
CA GLN A 223 10.48 0.47 -20.42
C GLN A 223 11.45 -0.66 -20.16
N LEU A 224 12.62 -0.37 -19.60
CA LEU A 224 13.50 -1.38 -19.05
C LEU A 224 12.77 -2.30 -18.07
N PHE A 225 11.96 -1.76 -17.18
CA PHE A 225 11.28 -2.54 -16.15
C PHE A 225 10.03 -3.22 -16.67
N ALA A 226 9.19 -2.53 -17.46
CA ALA A 226 8.05 -3.14 -18.11
C ALA A 226 8.51 -4.31 -19.00
N ALA A 227 9.62 -4.13 -19.73
CA ALA A 227 10.22 -5.21 -20.51
C ALA A 227 10.69 -6.37 -19.63
N ALA A 228 11.32 -6.12 -18.47
CA ALA A 228 11.70 -7.18 -17.53
C ALA A 228 10.48 -7.94 -16.97
N ILE A 229 9.44 -7.22 -16.51
CA ILE A 229 8.19 -7.86 -16.07
C ILE A 229 7.57 -8.66 -17.19
N LEU A 230 7.54 -8.15 -18.43
CA LEU A 230 6.91 -8.84 -19.54
C LEU A 230 7.54 -10.22 -19.79
N GLN A 231 8.82 -10.39 -19.46
CA GLN A 231 9.48 -11.70 -19.56
C GLN A 231 9.07 -12.68 -18.45
N LEU A 232 8.51 -12.21 -17.32
CA LEU A 232 7.97 -13.09 -16.27
C LEU A 232 6.79 -13.93 -16.79
N THR A 233 6.61 -15.10 -16.19
CA THR A 233 5.45 -15.96 -16.38
C THR A 233 4.17 -15.29 -15.86
N SER A 234 3.01 -15.77 -16.29
CA SER A 234 1.71 -15.26 -15.81
C SER A 234 1.53 -15.47 -14.29
N GLU A 235 2.08 -16.56 -13.75
CA GLU A 235 2.02 -16.88 -12.32
C GLU A 235 2.88 -15.90 -11.49
N GLU A 236 4.12 -15.62 -11.94
CA GLU A 236 5.00 -14.65 -11.29
C GLU A 236 4.42 -13.23 -11.34
N LYS A 237 3.82 -12.83 -12.47
CA LYS A 237 3.13 -11.54 -12.60
C LYS A 237 1.98 -11.41 -11.61
N THR A 238 1.16 -12.46 -11.49
CA THR A 238 0.02 -12.49 -10.56
C THR A 238 0.50 -12.43 -9.11
N THR A 239 1.51 -13.22 -8.77
CA THR A 239 2.12 -13.26 -7.43
C THR A 239 2.68 -11.90 -7.06
N LEU A 240 3.45 -11.30 -7.95
CA LEU A 240 3.99 -9.96 -7.78
C LEU A 240 2.89 -8.92 -7.58
N ALA A 241 1.87 -8.90 -8.43
CA ALA A 241 0.78 -7.93 -8.35
C ALA A 241 0.06 -8.02 -6.99
N GLY A 242 -0.18 -9.24 -6.51
CA GLY A 242 -0.73 -9.49 -5.17
C GLY A 242 0.16 -8.94 -4.05
N ILE A 243 1.47 -9.23 -4.09
CA ILE A 243 2.45 -8.74 -3.12
C ILE A 243 2.52 -7.21 -3.12
N LEU A 244 2.68 -6.60 -4.30
CA LEU A 244 2.75 -5.14 -4.46
C LEU A 244 1.47 -4.45 -3.96
N THR A 245 0.30 -5.05 -4.21
CA THR A 245 -0.98 -4.55 -3.69
C THR A 245 -1.00 -4.56 -2.17
N LYS A 246 -0.59 -5.66 -1.52
CA LYS A 246 -0.51 -5.77 -0.06
C LYS A 246 0.41 -4.72 0.57
N ILE A 247 1.55 -4.45 -0.04
CA ILE A 247 2.49 -3.43 0.46
C ILE A 247 2.13 -2.00 0.03
N GLY A 248 0.93 -1.77 -0.52
CA GLY A 248 0.40 -0.47 -0.89
C GLY A 248 1.07 0.17 -2.11
N LEU A 249 1.63 -0.65 -3.00
CA LEU A 249 2.23 -0.28 -4.28
C LEU A 249 1.39 -0.69 -5.50
N GLY A 250 0.35 -1.50 -5.31
CA GLY A 250 -0.63 -1.80 -6.35
C GLY A 250 -1.56 -0.64 -6.68
N SER A 251 -2.31 -0.78 -7.76
CA SER A 251 -3.47 0.05 -8.07
C SER A 251 -4.57 -0.29 -7.05
N ALA A 252 -4.57 0.39 -5.91
CA ALA A 252 -5.59 0.19 -4.89
C ALA A 252 -6.97 0.49 -5.48
N SER A 253 -7.88 -0.48 -5.41
CA SER A 253 -9.29 -0.25 -5.67
C SER A 253 -9.88 0.58 -4.53
N LEU A 254 -10.90 1.38 -4.85
CA LEU A 254 -11.64 2.14 -3.85
C LEU A 254 -13.14 2.01 -4.08
N ILE A 255 -13.87 2.06 -2.98
CA ILE A 255 -15.33 2.17 -2.96
C ILE A 255 -15.66 3.59 -2.52
N LYS A 256 -16.58 4.25 -3.22
CA LYS A 256 -17.14 5.53 -2.82
C LYS A 256 -18.65 5.57 -3.03
N GLY A 257 -19.32 6.51 -2.40
CA GLY A 257 -20.75 6.72 -2.58
C GLY A 257 -21.28 7.67 -1.51
N ASN A 258 -22.59 7.68 -1.35
CA ASN A 258 -23.24 8.38 -0.25
C ASN A 258 -24.08 7.41 0.59
N VAL A 259 -24.11 7.67 1.88
CA VAL A 259 -25.03 7.05 2.82
C VAL A 259 -25.83 8.14 3.52
N PHE A 260 -27.15 8.00 3.51
CA PHE A 260 -28.10 8.92 4.07
C PHE A 260 -28.80 8.27 5.26
N LEU A 261 -29.13 9.10 6.24
CA LEU A 261 -29.96 8.73 7.37
C LEU A 261 -31.38 9.14 7.04
N GLU A 262 -32.31 8.22 7.20
CA GLU A 262 -33.72 8.55 7.09
C GLU A 262 -34.13 9.61 8.12
N LYS A 263 -34.93 10.58 7.68
CA LYS A 263 -35.51 11.60 8.56
C LYS A 263 -36.48 10.97 9.56
N VAL A 264 -36.56 11.57 10.75
CA VAL A 264 -37.61 11.22 11.71
C VAL A 264 -38.96 11.60 11.13
N TYR A 265 -39.14 12.83 10.62
CA TYR A 265 -40.33 13.20 9.87
C TYR A 265 -39.97 13.79 8.50
N PRO A 266 -40.82 13.62 7.47
CA PRO A 266 -40.55 14.17 6.13
C PRO A 266 -40.31 15.69 6.10
N ALA A 267 -40.92 16.42 7.04
CA ALA A 267 -40.79 17.88 7.17
C ALA A 267 -39.53 18.33 7.92
N ASP A 268 -38.80 17.40 8.55
CA ASP A 268 -37.61 17.76 9.32
C ASP A 268 -36.48 18.26 8.41
N PRO A 269 -35.59 19.12 8.95
CA PRO A 269 -34.31 19.42 8.31
C PRO A 269 -33.55 18.14 7.96
N GLU A 270 -32.68 18.23 6.96
CA GLU A 270 -31.80 17.11 6.63
C GLU A 270 -30.93 16.72 7.84
N PRO A 271 -30.91 15.45 8.26
CA PRO A 271 -30.07 15.03 9.37
C PRO A 271 -28.60 15.15 8.99
N ASN A 272 -27.73 15.33 9.99
CA ASN A 272 -26.30 15.23 9.78
C ASN A 272 -25.93 13.77 9.50
N HIS A 273 -25.52 13.47 8.26
CA HIS A 273 -25.18 12.11 7.84
C HIS A 273 -23.75 11.69 8.24
N ALA A 274 -22.97 12.54 8.92
CA ALA A 274 -21.60 12.22 9.33
C ALA A 274 -21.55 11.14 10.40
N GLY A 275 -20.56 10.25 10.31
CA GLY A 275 -20.26 9.27 11.36
C GLY A 275 -20.88 7.88 11.16
N THR A 276 -21.53 7.63 10.02
CA THR A 276 -21.90 6.26 9.63
C THR A 276 -20.62 5.52 9.23
N LEU A 277 -20.38 4.37 9.85
CA LEU A 277 -19.20 3.55 9.59
C LEU A 277 -19.47 2.63 8.40
N VAL A 278 -18.71 2.85 7.32
CA VAL A 278 -18.67 1.97 6.16
C VAL A 278 -17.55 0.97 6.36
N LYS A 279 -17.91 -0.28 6.70
CA LYS A 279 -16.98 -1.38 6.95
C LYS A 279 -16.97 -2.32 5.75
N VAL A 280 -15.82 -2.49 5.11
CA VAL A 280 -15.66 -3.45 4.01
C VAL A 280 -15.17 -4.77 4.59
N LYS A 281 -15.98 -5.82 4.44
CA LYS A 281 -15.74 -7.16 4.97
C LYS A 281 -15.37 -8.14 3.86
N LYS A 282 -14.39 -9.01 4.11
CA LYS A 282 -14.02 -10.16 3.25
C LYS A 282 -14.01 -11.41 4.12
N ASN A 283 -14.80 -12.42 3.75
CA ASN A 283 -14.96 -13.65 4.54
C ASN A 283 -15.34 -13.41 6.02
N GLY A 284 -16.05 -12.32 6.31
CA GLY A 284 -16.46 -11.92 7.66
C GLY A 284 -15.54 -10.91 8.35
N ASP A 285 -14.26 -10.84 7.94
CA ASP A 285 -13.29 -9.94 8.56
C ASP A 285 -13.34 -8.54 7.94
N VAL A 286 -13.31 -7.50 8.78
CA VAL A 286 -13.21 -6.11 8.32
C VAL A 286 -11.80 -5.86 7.79
N VAL A 287 -11.68 -5.60 6.50
CA VAL A 287 -10.39 -5.34 5.82
C VAL A 287 -10.09 -3.86 5.64
N ALA A 288 -11.13 -3.02 5.64
CA ALA A 288 -11.00 -1.56 5.59
C ALA A 288 -12.27 -0.90 6.13
N SER A 289 -12.16 0.35 6.58
CA SER A 289 -13.33 1.13 7.01
C SER A 289 -13.12 2.63 6.86
N ALA A 290 -14.21 3.37 6.68
CA ALA A 290 -14.23 4.83 6.76
C ALA A 290 -15.54 5.32 7.37
N ALA A 291 -15.54 6.55 7.90
CA ALA A 291 -16.76 7.22 8.34
C ALA A 291 -17.28 8.17 7.25
N SER A 292 -18.60 8.29 7.11
CA SER A 292 -19.23 9.29 6.24
C SER A 292 -19.00 10.72 6.73
N LEU A 293 -18.94 11.66 5.79
CA LEU A 293 -18.94 13.11 6.04
C LEU A 293 -20.36 13.64 6.31
N PRO A 294 -20.53 14.92 6.73
CA PRO A 294 -21.87 15.49 6.96
C PRO A 294 -22.82 15.43 5.75
N SER A 295 -22.26 15.43 4.54
CA SER A 295 -22.98 15.24 3.28
C SER A 295 -23.43 13.80 3.02
N GLY A 296 -23.00 12.83 3.83
CA GLY A 296 -23.20 11.40 3.61
C GLY A 296 -22.13 10.73 2.75
N SER A 297 -21.28 11.52 2.09
CA SER A 297 -20.24 10.98 1.20
C SER A 297 -19.16 10.23 1.99
N TYR A 298 -18.68 9.12 1.44
CA TYR A 298 -17.60 8.32 2.00
C TYR A 298 -16.64 7.80 0.91
N GLU A 299 -15.44 7.44 1.33
CA GLU A 299 -14.43 6.79 0.49
C GLU A 299 -13.67 5.73 1.32
N VAL A 300 -13.65 4.50 0.83
CA VAL A 300 -12.89 3.38 1.40
C VAL A 300 -11.90 2.87 0.35
N GLY A 301 -10.62 3.21 0.53
CA GLY A 301 -9.53 2.85 -0.38
C GLY A 301 -8.69 1.67 0.10
N SER A 302 -7.57 1.44 -0.61
CA SER A 302 -6.60 0.38 -0.31
C SER A 302 -7.18 -1.04 -0.36
N LEU A 303 -8.21 -1.24 -1.18
CA LEU A 303 -8.84 -2.54 -1.37
C LEU A 303 -8.18 -3.29 -2.52
N SER A 304 -7.95 -4.60 -2.34
CA SER A 304 -7.61 -5.50 -3.44
C SER A 304 -8.84 -5.77 -4.33
N ALA A 305 -8.64 -6.31 -5.54
CA ALA A 305 -9.75 -6.88 -6.28
C ALA A 305 -10.41 -8.07 -5.55
N GLY A 306 -11.65 -8.34 -5.93
CA GLY A 306 -12.43 -9.46 -5.43
C GLY A 306 -13.81 -9.05 -4.92
N SER A 307 -14.48 -10.02 -4.31
CA SER A 307 -15.81 -9.83 -3.74
C SER A 307 -15.73 -9.50 -2.25
N TYR A 308 -16.54 -8.54 -1.85
CA TYR A 308 -16.65 -7.98 -0.51
C TYR A 308 -18.10 -7.79 -0.13
N GLN A 309 -18.33 -7.52 1.15
CA GLN A 309 -19.58 -6.97 1.65
C GLN A 309 -19.28 -5.59 2.26
N ALA A 310 -19.96 -4.55 1.81
CA ALA A 310 -19.92 -3.24 2.45
C ALA A 310 -21.06 -3.17 3.46
N SER A 311 -20.71 -3.11 4.74
CA SER A 311 -21.59 -2.82 5.89
C SER A 311 -21.69 -1.33 6.08
N PHE A 312 -22.90 -0.82 6.22
CA PHE A 312 -23.20 0.57 6.55
C PHE A 312 -23.89 0.59 7.90
N ASP A 313 -23.13 0.96 8.93
CA ASP A 313 -23.52 0.79 10.32
C ASP A 313 -23.42 2.12 11.08
N ARG A 314 -24.47 2.46 11.82
CA ARG A 314 -24.52 3.68 12.62
C ARG A 314 -24.20 3.32 14.08
N PRO A 315 -23.10 3.85 14.68
CA PRO A 315 -22.68 3.46 16.02
C PRO A 315 -23.70 3.73 17.15
N ASP A 316 -24.69 4.59 16.93
CA ASP A 316 -25.77 4.84 17.91
C ASP A 316 -26.87 3.78 17.88
N GLY A 317 -26.80 2.82 16.94
CA GLY A 317 -27.72 1.68 16.80
C GLY A 317 -29.15 2.06 16.44
N SER A 318 -29.46 3.33 16.17
CA SER A 318 -30.87 3.73 15.95
C SER A 318 -31.35 3.40 14.53
N TRP A 319 -30.41 3.20 13.61
CA TRP A 319 -30.68 2.84 12.22
C TRP A 319 -30.21 1.43 11.92
N LYS A 320 -31.04 0.69 11.17
CA LYS A 320 -30.76 -0.66 10.70
C LYS A 320 -29.48 -0.69 9.85
N GLU A 321 -28.58 -1.62 10.16
CA GLU A 321 -27.40 -1.88 9.35
C GLU A 321 -27.80 -2.35 7.95
N GLU A 322 -27.21 -1.76 6.92
CA GLU A 322 -27.37 -2.22 5.54
C GLU A 322 -26.10 -2.90 5.04
N ILE A 323 -26.26 -4.02 4.34
CA ILE A 323 -25.14 -4.77 3.76
C ILE A 323 -25.33 -4.85 2.25
N ARG A 324 -24.30 -4.45 1.49
CA ARG A 324 -24.29 -4.53 0.02
C ARG A 324 -23.15 -5.41 -0.47
N PRO A 325 -23.41 -6.39 -1.36
CA PRO A 325 -22.33 -7.09 -2.03
C PRO A 325 -21.60 -6.13 -2.97
N VAL A 326 -20.27 -6.16 -2.93
CA VAL A 326 -19.43 -5.34 -3.79
C VAL A 326 -18.41 -6.24 -4.46
N THR A 327 -18.36 -6.22 -5.80
CA THR A 327 -17.26 -6.83 -6.53
C THR A 327 -16.39 -5.73 -7.09
N LEU A 328 -15.10 -5.76 -6.76
CA LEU A 328 -14.11 -4.82 -7.27
C LEU A 328 -13.22 -5.52 -8.29
N GLY A 329 -13.10 -4.91 -9.47
CA GLY A 329 -11.93 -5.06 -10.32
C GLY A 329 -10.72 -4.42 -9.67
N GLU A 330 -9.53 -4.80 -10.11
CA GLU A 330 -8.28 -4.29 -9.57
C GLU A 330 -8.03 -2.85 -10.06
N GLY A 331 -7.66 -1.94 -9.14
CA GLY A 331 -7.61 -0.50 -9.38
C GLY A 331 -8.96 0.16 -9.65
N GLU A 332 -10.08 -0.57 -9.54
CA GLU A 332 -11.42 -0.03 -9.81
C GLU A 332 -11.77 1.04 -8.76
N VAL A 333 -12.21 2.20 -9.24
CA VAL A 333 -12.96 3.16 -8.43
C VAL A 333 -14.44 2.86 -8.60
N LYS A 334 -15.01 2.09 -7.68
CA LYS A 334 -16.42 1.74 -7.72
C LYS A 334 -17.24 2.75 -6.95
N THR A 335 -18.14 3.43 -7.65
CA THR A 335 -19.20 4.21 -7.01
C THR A 335 -20.38 3.29 -6.73
N LEU A 336 -20.79 3.16 -5.47
CA LEU A 336 -22.01 2.45 -5.09
C LEU A 336 -23.21 3.37 -5.24
N GLU A 337 -24.38 2.76 -5.45
CA GLU A 337 -25.66 3.47 -5.34
C GLU A 337 -25.84 4.03 -3.93
N ASP A 338 -26.58 5.13 -3.83
CA ASP A 338 -26.85 5.78 -2.56
C ASP A 338 -27.59 4.82 -1.62
N VAL A 339 -27.10 4.74 -0.38
CA VAL A 339 -27.70 3.90 0.66
C VAL A 339 -28.53 4.79 1.58
N LEU A 340 -29.77 4.41 1.85
CA LEU A 340 -30.61 5.04 2.87
C LEU A 340 -30.74 4.08 4.04
N LEU A 341 -30.18 4.42 5.20
CA LEU A 341 -30.38 3.65 6.42
C LEU A 341 -31.77 3.96 6.99
N ARG A 342 -32.49 2.92 7.39
CA ARG A 342 -33.85 3.02 7.95
C ARG A 342 -33.80 3.09 9.46
N LEU A 343 -34.52 4.04 10.03
CA LEU A 343 -34.64 4.19 11.48
C LEU A 343 -35.53 3.06 12.02
N GLY A 344 -35.09 2.31 13.04
CA GLY A 344 -36.00 1.37 13.71
C GLY A 344 -35.46 0.05 14.26
N ASP A 345 -34.20 -0.30 14.03
CA ASP A 345 -33.58 -1.53 14.58
C ASP A 345 -33.11 -1.26 16.01
N MET A 346 -34.07 -1.14 16.92
CA MET A 346 -33.86 -0.60 18.25
C MET A 346 -33.17 -1.60 19.18
N ASN A 347 -33.32 -2.90 18.91
CA ASN A 347 -32.67 -3.96 19.68
C ASN A 347 -31.35 -4.49 19.03
N ASP A 348 -30.92 -3.90 17.90
CA ASP A 348 -29.74 -4.27 17.13
C ASP A 348 -29.74 -5.75 16.66
N ASP A 349 -30.91 -6.30 16.33
CA ASP A 349 -31.04 -7.68 15.83
C ASP A 349 -30.92 -7.79 14.29
N GLY A 350 -30.80 -6.66 13.60
CA GLY A 350 -30.65 -6.57 12.15
C GLY A 350 -31.98 -6.48 11.39
N THR A 351 -33.12 -6.48 12.09
CA THR A 351 -34.45 -6.43 11.47
C THR A 351 -35.37 -5.46 12.20
N ILE A 352 -36.11 -4.64 11.44
CA ILE A 352 -37.12 -3.75 12.03
C ILE A 352 -38.45 -4.51 12.13
N ASN A 353 -38.82 -4.93 13.33
CA ASN A 353 -39.98 -5.77 13.58
C ASN A 353 -40.67 -5.42 14.92
N ILE A 354 -41.60 -6.27 15.37
CA ILE A 354 -42.39 -6.04 16.60
C ILE A 354 -41.54 -6.09 17.88
N LEU A 355 -40.41 -6.81 17.86
CA LEU A 355 -39.47 -6.92 18.97
C LEU A 355 -38.78 -5.59 19.26
N ASP A 356 -38.52 -4.75 18.26
CA ASP A 356 -38.03 -3.38 18.44
C ASP A 356 -39.03 -2.54 19.22
N LEU A 357 -40.30 -2.60 18.83
CA LEU A 357 -41.37 -1.87 19.51
C LEU A 357 -41.58 -2.36 20.94
N LEU A 358 -41.46 -3.67 21.19
CA LEU A 358 -41.51 -4.24 22.54
C LEU A 358 -40.32 -3.78 23.38
N TRP A 359 -39.14 -3.70 22.78
CA TRP A 359 -37.94 -3.17 23.44
C TRP A 359 -38.11 -1.69 23.80
N MET A 360 -38.67 -0.87 22.90
CA MET A 360 -38.98 0.54 23.16
C MET A 360 -40.08 0.70 24.23
N ALA A 361 -41.12 -0.14 24.20
CA ALA A 361 -42.22 -0.07 25.16
C ALA A 361 -41.75 -0.26 26.60
N ALA A 362 -40.74 -1.11 26.83
CA ALA A 362 -40.11 -1.29 28.13
C ALA A 362 -39.35 -0.04 28.65
N ARG A 363 -39.13 0.95 27.78
CA ARG A 363 -38.39 2.21 28.05
C ARG A 363 -39.28 3.44 28.01
N MET A 364 -40.61 3.28 27.96
CA MET A 364 -41.56 4.39 27.96
C MET A 364 -41.40 5.29 29.19
N GLY A 365 -41.58 6.60 28.98
CA GLY A 365 -41.46 7.62 30.00
C GLY A 365 -40.32 8.61 29.72
N PRO A 366 -39.90 9.40 30.73
CA PRO A 366 -38.84 10.38 30.57
C PRO A 366 -37.50 9.74 30.17
N VAL A 367 -36.75 10.40 29.29
CA VAL A 367 -35.40 9.98 28.92
C VAL A 367 -34.44 10.17 30.10
N THR A 368 -33.89 9.07 30.60
CA THR A 368 -33.05 9.06 31.82
C THR A 368 -31.71 8.35 31.67
N GLY A 369 -31.50 7.63 30.56
CA GLY A 369 -30.25 6.95 30.25
C GLY A 369 -30.08 6.61 28.77
N PRO A 370 -28.94 5.98 28.39
CA PRO A 370 -28.58 5.73 26.98
C PRO A 370 -29.64 4.94 26.21
N GLU A 371 -30.23 3.94 26.86
CA GLU A 371 -31.25 3.06 26.27
C GLU A 371 -32.56 3.82 25.96
N SER A 372 -33.03 4.65 26.90
CA SER A 372 -34.19 5.52 26.67
C SER A 372 -33.87 6.64 25.68
N GLN A 373 -32.61 7.07 25.59
CA GLN A 373 -32.17 8.07 24.61
C GLN A 373 -32.15 7.50 23.19
N LYS A 374 -31.84 6.21 23.03
CA LYS A 374 -31.99 5.48 21.77
C LYS A 374 -33.47 5.32 21.39
N ALA A 375 -34.34 5.04 22.36
CA ALA A 375 -35.77 4.87 22.16
C ALA A 375 -36.54 6.18 21.89
N ASP A 376 -36.01 7.33 22.31
CA ASP A 376 -36.55 8.68 22.03
C ASP A 376 -36.12 9.12 20.62
N VAL A 377 -36.81 8.59 19.62
CA VAL A 377 -36.41 8.76 18.22
C VAL A 377 -36.65 10.18 17.72
N ASN A 378 -37.67 10.87 18.26
CA ASN A 378 -37.98 12.24 17.89
C ASN A 378 -37.18 13.28 18.71
N LYS A 379 -36.48 12.84 19.76
CA LYS A 379 -35.63 13.65 20.64
C LYS A 379 -36.40 14.73 21.40
N ASP A 380 -37.65 14.46 21.75
CA ASP A 380 -38.49 15.37 22.54
C ASP A 380 -38.29 15.23 24.07
N GLY A 381 -37.46 14.27 24.49
CA GLY A 381 -37.14 13.99 25.88
C GLY A 381 -38.09 13.00 26.56
N GLN A 382 -39.04 12.43 25.82
CA GLN A 382 -39.98 11.44 26.34
C GLN A 382 -40.22 10.30 25.34
N VAL A 383 -39.90 9.07 25.76
CA VAL A 383 -40.25 7.87 24.99
C VAL A 383 -41.75 7.61 25.14
N ASN A 384 -42.52 7.80 24.07
CA ASN A 384 -43.97 7.63 24.09
C ASN A 384 -44.48 6.96 22.80
N ILE A 385 -45.80 6.93 22.62
CA ILE A 385 -46.44 6.25 21.48
C ILE A 385 -46.05 6.86 20.13
N LEU A 386 -45.63 8.14 20.08
CA LEU A 386 -45.18 8.79 18.85
C LEU A 386 -43.86 8.19 18.35
N ASP A 387 -42.94 7.86 19.24
CA ASP A 387 -41.68 7.20 18.88
C ASP A 387 -41.92 5.81 18.31
N LEU A 388 -42.79 5.03 18.97
CA LEU A 388 -43.17 3.69 18.53
C LEU A 388 -43.85 3.76 17.16
N LEU A 389 -44.78 4.71 16.95
CA LEU A 389 -45.44 4.88 15.66
C LEU A 389 -44.47 5.26 14.56
N ARG A 390 -43.40 6.00 14.87
CA ARG A 390 -42.38 6.32 13.87
C ARG A 390 -41.59 5.09 13.44
N VAL A 391 -41.15 4.25 14.39
CA VAL A 391 -40.45 3.00 14.08
C VAL A 391 -41.37 2.03 13.34
N ALA A 392 -42.64 1.97 13.72
CA ALA A 392 -43.63 1.10 13.10
C ALA A 392 -43.79 1.34 11.58
N GLN A 393 -43.52 2.56 11.08
CA GLN A 393 -43.57 2.87 9.65
C GLN A 393 -42.54 2.10 8.82
N ASN A 394 -41.45 1.65 9.44
CA ASN A 394 -40.37 0.91 8.79
C ASN A 394 -40.42 -0.60 9.04
N MET A 395 -41.43 -1.11 9.73
CA MET A 395 -41.54 -2.54 10.03
C MET A 395 -41.62 -3.38 8.75
N GLY A 396 -40.81 -4.44 8.70
CA GLY A 396 -40.78 -5.38 7.58
C GLY A 396 -40.04 -4.88 6.33
N LEU A 397 -39.35 -3.74 6.40
CA LEU A 397 -38.49 -3.20 5.33
C LEU A 397 -37.05 -3.72 5.39
#